data_AF-A0AAW2FXC9-F1
#
_entry.id   AF-A0AAW2FXC9-F1
#
_cell.length_a   1.000
_cell.length_b   1.000
_cell.length_c   1.000
_cell.angle_alpha   90.00
_cell.angle_beta   90.00
_cell.angle_gamma   90.00
#
_symmetry.space_group_name_H-M   'P 1'
#
loop_
_entity.id
_entity.type
_entity.pdbx_description
1 polymer ?
#
loop_
_entity_poly.entity_id
_entity_poly.type
_entity_poly.pdbx_seq_one_letter_code
_entity_poly.pdbx_strand_id
1 'polypeptide(L)'
;MEVQIMHEYAVIGRKMAISYAVAVMIYSLMSLYMLIPVTPQLLDLLMPLNKSRPYKYLFDVDYGFDREVYYYPVLLHSYLTTVLTMSVMIITDTSYMSLAQHACSLFAAIGYCIYIIYFQKTPESTFFFSQILYRK
;
A
#
# COMPACT_ATOMS: atom_id res chain seq x y z
N MET A 1 -3.30 10.96 -31.46
CA MET A 1 -3.11 11.90 -30.34
C MET A 1 -4.19 11.72 -29.27
N GLU A 2 -5.48 11.90 -29.58
CA GLU A 2 -6.58 11.78 -28.60
C GLU A 2 -6.65 10.39 -27.92
N VAL A 3 -6.54 9.31 -28.70
CA VAL A 3 -6.55 7.93 -28.18
C VAL A 3 -5.36 7.64 -27.25
N GLN A 4 -4.18 8.21 -27.54
CA GLN A 4 -2.99 8.03 -26.69
C GLN A 4 -3.16 8.75 -25.35
N ILE A 5 -3.71 9.98 -25.37
CA ILE A 5 -4.02 10.73 -24.16
C ILE A 5 -5.05 9.97 -23.32
N MET A 6 -6.15 9.51 -23.93
CA MET A 6 -7.16 8.70 -23.23
C MET A 6 -6.58 7.42 -22.63
N HIS A 7 -5.65 6.76 -23.32
CA HIS A 7 -4.98 5.56 -22.82
C HIS A 7 -4.12 5.85 -21.58
N GLU A 8 -3.30 6.90 -21.60
CA GLU A 8 -2.48 7.30 -20.44
C GLU A 8 -3.34 7.59 -19.20
N TYR A 9 -4.41 8.36 -19.36
CA TYR A 9 -5.36 8.62 -18.26
C TYR A 9 -6.06 7.34 -17.78
N ALA A 10 -6.41 6.42 -18.68
CA ALA A 10 -6.98 5.14 -18.31
C ALA A 10 -6.00 4.27 -17.50
N VAL A 11 -4.71 4.28 -17.84
CA VAL A 11 -3.66 3.55 -17.10
C VAL A 11 -3.45 4.15 -15.70
N ILE A 12 -3.35 5.48 -15.60
CA ILE A 12 -3.23 6.18 -14.32
C ILE A 12 -4.46 5.90 -13.44
N GLY A 13 -5.66 6.05 -14.01
CA GLY A 13 -6.92 5.77 -13.30
C GLY A 13 -7.00 4.33 -12.79
N ARG A 14 -6.61 3.35 -13.63
CA ARG A 14 -6.53 1.94 -13.22
C ARG A 14 -5.55 1.74 -12.07
N LYS A 15 -4.36 2.35 -12.13
CA LYS A 15 -3.35 2.25 -11.06
C LYS A 15 -3.87 2.81 -9.74
N MET A 16 -4.51 3.98 -9.77
CA MET A 16 -5.12 4.62 -8.60
C MET A 16 -6.24 3.76 -8.00
N ALA A 17 -7.11 3.21 -8.85
CA ALA A 17 -8.19 2.33 -8.42
C ALA A 17 -7.66 1.05 -7.75
N ILE A 18 -6.63 0.43 -8.34
CA ILE A 18 -5.99 -0.77 -7.76
C ILE A 18 -5.34 -0.42 -6.41
N SER A 19 -4.58 0.68 -6.32
CA SER A 19 -3.96 1.08 -5.05
C SER A 19 -4.99 1.34 -3.96
N TYR A 20 -6.11 1.97 -4.29
CA TYR A 20 -7.20 2.20 -3.35
C TYR A 20 -7.87 0.90 -2.92
N ALA A 21 -8.16 0.00 -3.86
CA ALA A 21 -8.75 -1.30 -3.56
C ALA A 21 -7.87 -2.16 -2.63
N VAL A 22 -6.56 -2.17 -2.88
CA VAL A 22 -5.59 -2.87 -2.01
C VAL A 22 -5.57 -2.26 -0.62
N ALA A 23 -5.54 -0.93 -0.49
CA ALA A 23 -5.58 -0.27 0.80
C ALA A 23 -6.86 -0.63 1.58
N VAL A 24 -8.03 -0.55 0.93
CA VAL A 24 -9.32 -0.91 1.52
C VAL A 24 -9.33 -2.36 2.00
N MET A 25 -8.78 -3.29 1.21
CA MET A 25 -8.68 -4.70 1.60
C MET A 25 -7.78 -4.92 2.83
N ILE A 26 -6.64 -4.22 2.92
CA ILE A 26 -5.75 -4.31 4.09
C ILE A 26 -6.46 -3.78 5.34
N TYR A 27 -7.13 -2.62 5.23
CA TYR A 27 -7.88 -2.04 6.35
C TYR A 27 -9.09 -2.88 6.77
N SER A 28 -9.75 -3.58 5.84
CA SER A 28 -10.86 -4.48 6.18
C SER A 28 -10.39 -5.75 6.89
N LEU A 29 -9.25 -6.34 6.48
CA LEU A 29 -8.65 -7.45 7.21
C LEU A 29 -8.19 -7.04 8.61
N MET A 30 -7.60 -5.84 8.73
CA MET A 30 -7.22 -5.27 10.02
C MET A 30 -8.44 -5.10 10.94
N SER A 31 -9.57 -4.58 10.45
CA SER A 31 -10.76 -4.41 11.28
C SER A 31 -11.37 -5.74 11.72
N LEU A 32 -11.34 -6.77 10.86
CA LEU A 32 -11.75 -8.13 11.23
C LEU A 32 -10.87 -8.71 12.34
N TYR A 33 -9.55 -8.51 12.26
CA TYR A 33 -8.62 -8.92 13.30
C TYR A 33 -8.89 -8.21 14.63
N MET A 34 -9.23 -6.92 14.57
CA MET A 34 -9.58 -6.12 15.74
C MET A 34 -10.86 -6.56 16.45
N LEU A 35 -11.75 -7.30 15.79
CA LEU A 35 -12.99 -7.81 16.40
C LEU A 35 -12.75 -8.99 17.35
N ILE A 36 -11.63 -9.72 17.23
CA ILE A 36 -11.32 -10.91 18.05
C ILE A 36 -11.52 -10.70 19.56
N PRO A 37 -10.93 -9.67 20.20
CA PRO A 37 -11.12 -9.39 21.64
C PRO A 37 -12.49 -8.77 21.97
N VAL A 38 -13.18 -8.19 20.99
CA VAL A 38 -14.53 -7.61 21.15
C VAL A 38 -15.58 -8.71 21.16
N THR A 39 -15.38 -9.81 20.41
CA THR A 39 -16.35 -10.93 20.35
C THR A 39 -16.74 -11.51 21.71
N PRO A 40 -15.83 -11.84 22.66
CA PRO A 40 -16.24 -12.35 23.96
C PRO A 40 -17.00 -11.31 24.79
N GLN A 41 -16.62 -10.03 24.71
CA GLN A 41 -17.28 -8.94 25.46
C GLN A 41 -18.71 -8.71 24.97
N LEU A 42 -18.91 -8.71 23.65
CA LEU A 42 -20.24 -8.57 23.04
C LEU A 42 -21.13 -9.77 23.36
N LEU A 43 -20.56 -10.98 23.35
CA LEU A 43 -21.30 -12.20 23.70
C LEU A 43 -21.70 -12.24 25.17
N ASP A 44 -20.87 -11.70 26.08
CA ASP A 44 -21.22 -11.62 27.50
C ASP A 44 -22.35 -10.59 27.75
N LEU A 45 -22.45 -9.53 26.93
CA LEU A 45 -23.56 -8.58 27.01
C LEU A 45 -24.88 -9.17 26.46
N LEU A 46 -24.83 -9.89 25.34
CA LEU A 46 -26.02 -10.42 24.66
C LEU A 46 -26.52 -11.74 25.26
N MET A 47 -25.59 -12.63 25.65
CA MET A 47 -25.90 -13.94 26.20
C MET A 47 -24.94 -14.25 27.36
N PRO A 48 -25.24 -13.73 28.56
CA PRO A 48 -24.39 -13.92 29.71
C PRO A 48 -24.34 -15.41 30.09
N LEU A 49 -23.13 -15.94 30.23
CA LEU A 49 -22.90 -17.29 30.76
C LEU A 49 -22.71 -17.24 32.27
N ASN A 50 -23.04 -18.35 32.94
CA ASN A 50 -22.84 -18.52 34.39
C ASN A 50 -21.36 -18.46 34.81
N LYS A 51 -20.42 -18.53 33.85
CA LYS A 51 -18.99 -18.25 34.01
C LYS A 51 -18.55 -17.22 32.98
N SER A 52 -17.76 -16.23 33.41
CA SER A 52 -17.18 -15.21 32.54
C SER A 52 -16.27 -15.86 31.48
N ARG A 53 -16.36 -15.38 30.23
CA ARG A 53 -15.52 -15.88 29.14
C ARG A 53 -14.07 -15.39 29.31
N PRO A 54 -13.06 -16.20 28.95
CA PRO A 54 -11.66 -15.78 29.07
C PRO A 54 -11.38 -14.58 28.16
N TYR A 55 -10.61 -13.63 28.70
CA TYR A 55 -10.13 -12.47 27.94
C TYR A 55 -9.27 -12.92 26.76
N LYS A 56 -9.48 -12.29 25.61
CA LYS A 56 -8.67 -12.49 24.40
C LYS A 56 -7.83 -11.25 24.15
N TYR A 57 -6.58 -11.43 23.79
CA TYR A 57 -5.65 -10.35 23.45
C TYR A 57 -5.39 -10.34 21.94
N LEU A 58 -5.04 -9.17 21.39
CA LEU A 58 -4.58 -9.09 19.99
C LEU A 58 -3.23 -9.82 19.85
N PHE A 59 -2.29 -9.48 20.72
CA PHE A 59 -0.94 -10.03 20.70
C PHE A 59 -0.66 -10.81 21.97
N ASP A 60 -0.06 -11.99 21.83
CA ASP A 60 0.47 -12.74 22.97
C ASP A 60 1.89 -12.24 23.28
N VAL A 61 1.96 -11.10 23.96
CA VAL A 61 3.23 -10.47 24.39
C VAL A 61 3.29 -10.48 25.91
N ASP A 62 4.36 -11.04 26.47
CA ASP A 62 4.60 -10.98 27.91
C ASP A 62 5.10 -9.57 28.28
N TYR A 63 4.26 -8.82 29.01
CA TYR A 63 4.58 -7.46 29.44
C TYR A 63 5.35 -7.43 30.77
N GLY A 64 5.62 -8.59 31.39
CA GLY A 64 6.31 -8.68 32.68
C GLY A 64 5.48 -8.26 33.90
N PHE A 65 4.22 -7.88 33.68
CA PHE A 65 3.21 -7.59 34.71
C PHE A 65 1.90 -8.32 34.38
N ASP A 66 1.01 -8.43 35.38
CA ASP A 66 -0.27 -9.14 35.21
C ASP A 66 -1.18 -8.42 34.20
N ARG A 67 -1.40 -9.06 33.05
CA ARG A 67 -2.20 -8.54 31.94
C ARG A 67 -3.70 -8.48 32.26
N GLU A 68 -4.18 -9.31 33.18
CA GLU A 68 -5.61 -9.38 33.53
C GLU A 68 -6.04 -8.13 34.30
N VAL A 69 -5.18 -7.63 35.19
CA VAL A 69 -5.42 -6.39 35.97
C VAL A 69 -5.42 -5.16 35.06
N TYR A 70 -4.56 -5.13 34.04
CA TYR A 70 -4.39 -4.00 33.11
C TYR A 70 -4.95 -4.29 31.72
N TYR A 71 -5.98 -5.12 31.63
CA TYR A 71 -6.52 -5.61 30.36
C TYR A 71 -6.89 -4.49 29.38
N TYR A 72 -7.68 -3.50 29.83
CA TYR A 72 -8.14 -2.41 28.96
C TYR A 72 -7.01 -1.50 28.44
N PRO A 73 -6.05 -1.05 29.28
CA PRO A 73 -4.85 -0.36 28.80
C PRO A 73 -4.04 -1.15 27.78
N VAL A 74 -3.80 -2.45 28.04
CA VAL A 74 -3.02 -3.32 27.15
C VAL A 74 -3.73 -3.50 25.82
N LEU A 75 -5.05 -3.67 25.85
CA LEU A 75 -5.87 -3.79 24.66
C LEU A 75 -5.86 -2.50 23.83
N LEU A 76 -6.03 -1.34 24.48
CA LEU A 76 -5.98 -0.02 23.81
C LEU A 76 -4.60 0.22 23.17
N HIS A 77 -3.52 -0.05 23.92
CA HIS A 77 -2.16 0.07 23.40
C HIS A 77 -1.93 -0.84 22.19
N SER A 78 -2.45 -2.08 22.25
CA SER A 78 -2.35 -3.04 21.14
C SER A 78 -3.10 -2.55 19.89
N TYR A 79 -4.29 -1.96 20.04
CA TYR A 79 -5.02 -1.37 18.92
C TYR A 79 -4.29 -0.20 18.29
N LEU A 80 -3.85 0.76 19.10
CA LEU A 80 -3.14 1.94 18.61
C LEU A 80 -1.86 1.54 17.88
N THR A 81 -1.09 0.63 18.48
CA THR A 81 0.15 0.10 17.87
C THR A 81 -0.15 -0.61 16.55
N THR A 82 -1.22 -1.40 16.47
CA THR A 82 -1.62 -2.09 15.24
C THR A 82 -1.95 -1.10 14.13
N VAL A 83 -2.80 -0.09 14.42
CA VAL A 83 -3.19 0.95 13.44
C VAL A 83 -1.96 1.71 12.96
N LEU A 84 -1.14 2.20 13.89
CA LEU A 84 0.05 2.98 13.56
C LEU A 84 1.03 2.17 12.71
N THR A 85 1.33 0.93 13.11
CA THR A 85 2.27 0.08 12.38
C THR A 85 1.78 -0.23 10.97
N MET A 86 0.49 -0.57 10.82
CA MET A 86 -0.11 -0.83 9.50
C MET A 86 -0.07 0.41 8.60
N SER A 87 -0.45 1.58 9.13
CA SER A 87 -0.38 2.83 8.37
C SER A 87 1.05 3.17 7.94
N VAL A 88 2.03 3.02 8.84
CA VAL A 88 3.45 3.27 8.52
C VAL A 88 3.95 2.32 7.44
N MET A 89 3.60 1.02 7.48
CA MET A 89 3.97 0.06 6.44
C MET A 89 3.42 0.48 5.07
N ILE A 90 2.11 0.78 4.98
CA ILE A 90 1.48 1.20 3.72
C ILE A 90 2.13 2.49 3.17
N ILE A 91 2.36 3.49 4.03
CA ILE A 91 3.00 4.75 3.63
C ILE A 91 4.43 4.49 3.13
N THR A 92 5.19 3.67 3.85
CA THR A 92 6.57 3.36 3.51
C THR A 92 6.64 2.63 2.16
N ASP A 93 5.84 1.59 1.96
CA ASP A 93 5.81 0.81 0.71
C ASP A 93 5.40 1.68 -0.49
N THR A 94 4.34 2.47 -0.34
CA THR A 94 3.87 3.36 -1.41
C THR A 94 4.88 4.47 -1.72
N SER A 95 5.54 5.02 -0.70
CA SER A 95 6.60 6.02 -0.89
C SER A 95 7.82 5.44 -1.59
N TYR A 96 8.26 4.23 -1.25
CA TYR A 96 9.37 3.55 -1.89
C TYR A 96 9.07 3.29 -3.37
N MET A 97 7.89 2.77 -3.68
CA MET A 97 7.45 2.56 -5.07
C MET A 97 7.38 3.88 -5.85
N SER A 98 6.91 4.95 -5.23
CA SER A 98 6.86 6.28 -5.84
C SER A 98 8.26 6.80 -6.16
N LEU A 99 9.19 6.74 -5.20
CA LEU A 99 10.58 7.16 -5.37
C LEU A 99 11.28 6.37 -6.48
N ALA A 100 11.10 5.04 -6.51
CA ALA A 100 11.64 4.19 -7.57
C ALA A 100 11.09 4.60 -8.95
N GLN A 101 9.78 4.83 -9.06
CA GLN A 101 9.15 5.29 -10.30
C GLN A 101 9.68 6.67 -10.73
N HIS A 102 9.84 7.59 -9.79
CA HIS A 102 10.40 8.92 -10.05
C HIS A 102 11.84 8.81 -10.58
N ALA A 103 12.70 8.01 -9.95
CA ALA A 103 14.05 7.76 -10.43
C ALA A 103 14.06 7.16 -11.84
N CYS A 104 13.24 6.13 -12.10
CA CYS A 104 13.10 5.53 -13.42
C CYS A 104 12.65 6.55 -14.48
N SER A 105 11.68 7.40 -14.15
CA SER A 105 11.20 8.46 -15.06
C SER A 105 12.27 9.49 -15.39
N LEU A 106 13.10 9.88 -14.40
CA LEU A 106 14.23 10.79 -14.59
C LEU A 106 15.29 10.17 -15.52
N PHE A 107 15.67 8.90 -15.31
CA PHE A 107 16.62 8.21 -16.18
C PHE A 107 16.09 8.07 -17.61
N ALA A 108 14.81 7.76 -17.78
CA ALA A 108 14.18 7.70 -19.10
C ALA A 108 14.22 9.06 -19.81
N ALA A 109 13.92 10.15 -19.10
CA ALA A 109 13.96 11.50 -19.64
C ALA A 109 15.38 11.92 -20.05
N ILE A 110 16.38 11.68 -19.19
CA ILE A 110 17.79 11.99 -19.50
C ILE A 110 18.27 11.17 -20.69
N GLY A 111 17.97 9.87 -20.73
CA GLY A 111 18.31 9.00 -21.85
C GLY A 111 17.72 9.49 -23.18
N TYR A 112 16.47 9.95 -23.15
CA TYR A 112 15.82 10.54 -24.32
C TYR A 112 16.49 11.85 -24.77
N CYS A 113 16.86 12.74 -23.85
CA CYS A 113 17.60 13.96 -24.17
C CYS A 113 18.97 13.66 -24.81
N ILE A 114 19.74 12.72 -24.24
CA ILE A 114 21.04 12.31 -24.79
C ILE A 114 20.86 11.73 -26.20
N TYR A 115 19.84 10.90 -26.40
CA TYR A 115 19.52 10.32 -27.71
C TYR A 115 19.27 11.39 -28.77
N ILE A 116 18.47 12.42 -28.46
CA ILE A 116 18.21 13.54 -29.38
C ILE A 116 19.49 14.28 -29.74
N ILE A 117 20.34 14.59 -28.76
CA ILE A 117 21.59 15.32 -28.97
C ILE A 117 22.55 14.51 -29.86
N TYR A 118 22.65 13.20 -29.64
CA TYR A 118 23.52 12.33 -30.43
C TYR A 118 23.05 12.26 -31.88
N PHE A 119 21.74 12.13 -32.10
CA PHE A 119 21.14 12.05 -33.43
C PHE A 119 21.23 13.35 -34.22
N GLN A 120 21.14 14.50 -33.56
CA GLN A 120 21.39 15.80 -34.18
C GLN A 120 22.85 15.97 -34.63
N LYS A 121 23.78 15.21 -34.02
CA LYS A 121 25.20 15.23 -34.35
C LYS A 121 25.58 14.29 -35.51
N THR A 122 24.72 13.33 -35.90
CA THR A 122 24.93 12.40 -37.02
C THR A 122 23.77 12.43 -38.04
N PRO A 123 23.94 13.07 -39.22
CA PRO A 123 22.89 13.13 -40.24
C PRO A 123 22.56 11.77 -40.91
N GLU A 124 23.42 10.76 -40.82
CA GLU A 124 23.15 9.43 -41.40
C GLU A 124 22.17 8.58 -40.57
N SER A 125 22.04 8.82 -39.26
CA SER A 125 21.14 8.04 -38.40
C SER A 125 19.66 8.39 -38.59
N THR A 126 19.36 9.59 -39.13
CA THR A 126 18.00 10.05 -39.50
C THR A 126 17.32 9.13 -40.51
N PHE A 127 18.11 8.57 -41.43
CA PHE A 127 17.60 7.67 -42.46
C PHE A 127 17.32 6.26 -41.91
N PHE A 128 18.19 5.75 -41.03
CA PHE A 128 18.06 4.40 -40.47
C PHE A 128 16.88 4.28 -39.50
N PHE A 129 16.59 5.33 -38.72
CA PHE A 129 15.49 5.31 -37.75
C PHE A 129 14.10 5.55 -38.37
N SER A 130 14.01 6.32 -39.46
CA SER A 130 12.78 6.39 -40.28
C SER A 130 12.36 4.99 -40.73
N GLN A 131 13.32 4.15 -41.12
CA GLN A 131 13.09 2.78 -41.59
C GLN A 131 12.69 1.79 -40.47
N ILE A 132 13.02 2.08 -39.21
CA ILE A 132 12.67 1.23 -38.05
C ILE A 132 11.34 1.67 -37.41
N LEU A 133 11.07 2.98 -37.30
CA LEU A 133 9.81 3.49 -36.75
C LEU A 133 8.62 3.30 -37.69
N TYR A 134 8.82 3.28 -39.02
CA TYR A 134 7.77 2.96 -40.00
C TYR A 134 7.59 1.46 -40.29
N ARG A 135 8.34 0.59 -39.60
CA ARG A 135 8.25 -0.87 -39.74
C ARG A 135 7.65 -1.55 -38.51
N LYS A 136 6.81 -0.83 -37.76
CA LYS A 136 5.90 -1.38 -36.77
C LYS A 136 4.48 -0.91 -37.05
#